data_AF-A0ABD3G695-F1
#
_entry.id   AF-A0ABD3G695-F1
#
_cell.length_a   1.000
_cell.length_b   1.000
_cell.length_c   1.000
_cell.angle_alpha   90.00
_cell.angle_beta   90.00
_cell.angle_gamma   90.00
#
_symmetry.space_group_name_H-M   'P 1'
#
loop_
_entity.id
_entity.type
_entity.pdbx_description
1 polymer ?
#
loop_
_entity_poly.entity_id
_entity_poly.type
_entity_poly.pdbx_seq_one_letter_code
_entity_poly.pdbx_strand_id
1 'polypeptide(L)'
;MAARFESPPRPLSSCIVSPPARRSTMSLLNKGSRLMTQSLRAGARNMSSATEQEAKEQMHRWTTISKGMIGLTAVYTVYAISDHLSHEHHDEEKPAYPYLKMRTKPFPWPESDCDLLDTECRRKAREAKKALE
;
A
#
# COMPACT_ATOMS: atom_id res chain seq x y z
N MET A 1 -15.08 -25.31 8.71
CA MET A 1 -14.43 -26.48 8.06
C MET A 1 -12.98 -26.07 7.81
N ALA A 2 -12.08 -26.41 8.73
CA ALA A 2 -10.67 -26.00 8.68
C ALA A 2 -9.89 -27.01 7.83
N ALA A 3 -9.30 -26.57 6.72
CA ALA A 3 -8.39 -27.39 5.94
C ALA A 3 -6.95 -27.17 6.44
N ARG A 4 -6.47 -28.12 7.24
CA ARG A 4 -5.04 -28.39 7.44
C ARG A 4 -4.46 -28.80 6.09
N PHE A 5 -3.39 -28.14 5.64
CA PHE A 5 -2.56 -28.68 4.57
C PHE A 5 -1.18 -29.03 5.16
N GLU A 6 -0.94 -30.33 5.14
CA GLU A 6 0.22 -31.09 5.59
C GLU A 6 1.48 -30.68 4.80
N SER A 7 2.60 -30.41 5.47
CA SER A 7 3.89 -30.21 4.82
C SER A 7 4.63 -31.55 4.64
N PRO A 8 5.23 -31.83 3.47
CA PRO A 8 5.99 -33.06 3.26
C PRO A 8 7.38 -33.02 3.92
N PRO A 9 7.96 -34.20 4.26
CA PRO A 9 9.13 -34.32 5.11
C PRO A 9 10.44 -33.97 4.40
N ARG A 10 11.37 -33.33 5.13
CA ARG A 10 12.77 -33.14 4.72
C ARG A 10 13.56 -34.42 5.01
N PRO A 11 14.27 -35.01 4.04
CA PRO A 11 15.21 -36.07 4.34
C PRO A 11 16.49 -35.49 4.99
N LEU A 12 16.75 -35.98 6.20
CA LEU A 12 18.04 -35.98 6.87
C LEU A 12 18.98 -36.94 6.13
N SER A 13 20.19 -36.50 5.79
CA SER A 13 21.38 -37.37 5.69
C SER A 13 22.59 -36.45 5.47
N SER A 14 23.33 -36.11 6.53
CA SER A 14 24.51 -36.88 6.96
C SER A 14 25.38 -37.31 5.77
N CYS A 15 26.54 -36.67 5.66
CA CYS A 15 27.82 -37.34 5.42
C CYS A 15 28.94 -36.40 5.87
N ILE A 16 29.38 -36.63 7.11
CA ILE A 16 30.68 -36.21 7.63
C ILE A 16 31.75 -36.94 6.80
N VAL A 17 32.63 -36.21 6.11
CA VAL A 17 33.96 -36.72 5.75
C VAL A 17 34.97 -35.58 5.83
N SER A 18 35.90 -35.72 6.77
CA SER A 18 37.25 -35.16 6.75
C SER A 18 38.21 -36.31 7.05
N PRO A 19 39.52 -36.19 6.80
CA PRO A 19 40.25 -35.80 5.59
C PRO A 19 41.12 -36.98 5.10
N PRO A 20 42.07 -36.78 4.16
CA PRO A 20 43.41 -37.19 4.57
C PRO A 20 44.46 -36.09 4.38
N ALA A 21 45.31 -35.97 5.39
CA ALA A 21 46.58 -35.26 5.32
C ALA A 21 47.47 -35.91 4.25
N ARG A 22 48.01 -35.10 3.32
CA ARG A 22 49.14 -35.53 2.48
C ARG A 22 50.24 -34.47 2.46
N ARG A 23 51.42 -34.94 2.82
CA ARG A 23 52.70 -34.27 2.95
C ARG A 23 53.24 -33.84 1.58
N SER A 24 53.93 -32.70 1.59
CA SER A 24 54.60 -31.94 0.52
C SER A 24 55.17 -32.71 -0.68
N THR A 25 54.95 -32.15 -1.88
CA THR A 25 56.00 -31.89 -2.88
C THR A 25 55.66 -30.59 -3.63
N MET A 26 56.59 -29.63 -3.64
CA MET A 26 56.51 -28.39 -4.41
C MET A 26 56.35 -28.70 -5.90
N SER A 27 55.29 -28.19 -6.52
CA SER A 27 55.20 -28.00 -7.96
C SER A 27 54.92 -26.53 -8.23
N LEU A 28 55.99 -25.80 -8.52
CA LEU A 28 55.93 -24.52 -9.20
C LEU A 28 55.44 -24.80 -10.62
N LEU A 29 54.15 -24.58 -10.92
CA LEU A 29 53.69 -24.18 -12.26
C LEU A 29 52.18 -23.88 -12.24
N ASN A 30 51.81 -22.83 -12.98
CA ASN A 30 50.47 -22.38 -13.33
C ASN A 30 49.73 -21.43 -12.36
N LYS A 31 50.27 -20.21 -12.26
CA LYS A 31 49.61 -19.02 -11.68
C LYS A 31 48.83 -18.19 -12.72
N GLY A 32 48.47 -18.76 -13.88
CA GLY A 32 47.87 -17.99 -14.99
C GLY A 32 46.35 -18.13 -15.15
N SER A 33 45.73 -19.22 -14.70
CA SER A 33 44.38 -19.57 -15.17
C SER A 33 43.23 -19.31 -14.19
N ARG A 34 43.50 -18.95 -12.92
CA ARG A 34 42.44 -18.78 -11.90
C ARG A 34 41.80 -17.40 -11.86
N LEU A 35 42.43 -16.39 -12.48
CA LEU A 35 41.93 -15.02 -12.45
C LEU A 35 40.76 -14.80 -13.43
N MET A 36 40.68 -15.56 -14.52
CA MET A 36 39.61 -15.43 -15.51
C MET A 36 38.32 -16.19 -15.14
N THR A 37 38.41 -17.26 -14.34
CA THR A 37 37.22 -18.02 -13.90
C THR A 37 36.53 -17.40 -12.67
N GLN A 38 37.22 -16.53 -11.92
CA GLN A 38 36.62 -15.79 -10.81
C GLN A 38 35.71 -14.66 -11.30
N SER A 39 36.08 -14.01 -12.42
CA SER A 39 35.33 -12.88 -13.00
C SER A 39 33.91 -13.29 -13.45
N LEU A 40 33.73 -14.50 -13.99
CA LEU A 40 32.42 -15.00 -14.43
C LEU A 40 31.49 -15.41 -13.27
N ARG A 41 32.02 -15.74 -12.09
CA ARG A 41 31.21 -16.01 -10.88
C ARG A 41 30.84 -14.74 -10.11
N ALA A 42 31.63 -13.68 -10.23
CA ALA A 42 31.31 -12.37 -9.67
C ALA A 42 30.09 -11.71 -10.35
N GLY A 43 29.69 -12.20 -11.54
CA GLY A 43 28.50 -11.80 -12.28
C GLY A 43 27.24 -12.61 -12.00
N ALA A 44 27.25 -13.56 -11.05
CA ALA A 44 26.02 -14.19 -10.58
C ALA A 44 25.26 -13.18 -9.71
N ARG A 45 24.45 -12.34 -10.37
CA ARG A 45 23.58 -11.34 -9.74
C ARG A 45 22.66 -12.07 -8.78
N ASN A 46 22.95 -12.01 -7.49
CA ASN A 46 22.02 -12.47 -6.46
C ASN A 46 20.88 -11.44 -6.42
N MET A 47 19.89 -11.62 -7.30
CA MET A 47 18.74 -10.72 -7.45
C MET A 47 17.76 -10.81 -6.26
N SER A 48 18.11 -11.55 -5.20
CA SER A 48 17.51 -11.45 -3.87
C SER A 48 18.41 -12.15 -2.85
N SER A 49 19.35 -11.42 -2.27
CA SER A 49 19.90 -11.79 -0.97
C SER A 49 20.21 -10.52 -0.18
N ALA A 50 19.16 -9.77 0.19
CA ALA A 50 19.31 -8.90 1.34
C ALA A 50 19.67 -9.83 2.51
N THR A 51 20.85 -9.64 3.09
CA THR A 51 21.21 -10.31 4.34
C THR A 51 20.13 -10.00 5.38
N GLU A 52 19.92 -10.88 6.37
CA GLU A 52 18.86 -10.67 7.37
C GLU A 52 18.97 -9.31 8.09
N GLN A 53 20.18 -8.74 8.16
CA GLN A 53 20.44 -7.40 8.68
C GLN A 53 19.96 -6.31 7.72
N GLU A 54 20.31 -6.38 6.43
CA GLU A 54 19.86 -5.43 5.41
C GLU A 54 18.32 -5.42 5.26
N ALA A 55 17.68 -6.58 5.41
CA ALA A 55 16.22 -6.68 5.39
C ALA A 55 15.56 -5.95 6.57
N LYS A 56 16.14 -6.03 7.77
CA LYS A 56 15.68 -5.32 8.97
C LYS A 56 15.85 -3.81 8.83
N GLU A 57 16.96 -3.37 8.27
CA GLU A 57 17.24 -1.95 8.02
C GLU A 57 16.27 -1.35 6.98
N GLN A 58 15.98 -2.09 5.90
CA GLN A 58 14.98 -1.70 4.91
C GLN A 58 13.60 -1.55 5.54
N MET A 59 13.17 -2.53 6.35
CA MET A 59 11.89 -2.50 7.03
C MET A 59 11.80 -1.34 8.04
N HIS A 60 12.85 -1.10 8.82
CA HIS A 60 12.92 0.00 9.77
C HIS A 60 12.84 1.36 9.08
N ARG A 61 13.53 1.53 7.95
CA ARG A 61 13.52 2.77 7.17
C ARG A 61 12.11 3.09 6.67
N TRP A 62 11.44 2.11 6.04
CA TRP A 62 10.07 2.31 5.56
C TRP A 62 9.07 2.55 6.68
N THR A 63 9.20 1.85 7.81
CA THR A 63 8.38 2.09 9.00
C THR A 63 8.52 3.52 9.54
N THR A 64 9.76 4.03 9.57
CA THR A 64 10.05 5.39 10.03
C THR A 64 9.47 6.43 9.08
N ILE A 65 9.61 6.23 7.77
CA ILE A 65 9.03 7.11 6.74
C ILE A 65 7.50 7.12 6.87
N SER A 66 6.85 5.96 6.97
CA SER A 66 5.41 5.85 7.13
C SER A 66 4.92 6.55 8.41
N LYS A 67 5.63 6.40 9.53
CA LYS A 67 5.32 7.13 10.77
C LYS A 67 5.39 8.65 10.59
N GLY A 68 6.40 9.14 9.86
CA GLY A 68 6.49 10.55 9.50
C GLY A 68 5.33 11.02 8.62
N MET A 69 4.94 10.23 7.63
CA MET A 69 3.83 10.56 6.73
C MET A 69 2.46 10.56 7.43
N ILE A 70 2.27 9.67 8.41
CA ILE A 70 1.07 9.70 9.26
C ILE A 70 0.98 11.03 10.01
N GLY A 71 2.09 11.54 10.53
CA GLY A 71 2.13 12.86 11.18
C GLY A 71 1.77 14.01 10.21
N LEU A 72 2.36 14.00 9.01
CA LEU A 72 2.08 15.02 7.99
C LEU A 72 0.61 15.00 7.56
N THR A 73 0.07 13.82 7.25
CA THR A 73 -1.34 13.66 6.85
C THR A 73 -2.27 14.10 7.97
N ALA A 74 -1.98 13.80 9.23
CA ALA A 74 -2.78 14.28 10.37
C ALA A 74 -2.86 15.81 10.44
N VAL A 75 -1.73 16.51 10.31
CA VAL A 75 -1.71 17.99 10.30
C VAL A 75 -2.48 18.54 9.10
N TYR A 76 -2.27 17.98 7.91
CA TYR A 76 -2.98 18.39 6.71
C TYR A 76 -4.49 18.14 6.82
N THR A 77 -4.91 17.03 7.42
CA THR A 77 -6.32 16.73 7.66
C THR A 77 -6.95 17.76 8.60
N VAL A 78 -6.29 18.17 9.68
CA VAL A 78 -6.80 19.23 10.57
C VAL A 78 -6.96 20.55 9.81
N TYR A 79 -5.95 20.92 9.01
CA TYR A 79 -6.02 22.11 8.16
C TYR A 79 -7.20 22.05 7.17
N ALA A 80 -7.32 20.95 6.42
CA ALA A 80 -8.40 20.77 5.44
C ALA A 80 -9.78 20.77 6.08
N ILE A 81 -9.95 20.15 7.25
CA ILE A 81 -11.21 20.19 8.01
C ILE A 81 -11.52 21.62 8.44
N SER A 82 -10.53 22.38 8.92
CA SER A 82 -10.74 23.77 9.33
C SER A 82 -11.18 24.68 8.18
N ASP A 83 -10.63 24.45 6.99
CA ASP A 83 -11.00 25.17 5.77
C ASP A 83 -12.41 24.76 5.29
N HIS A 84 -12.68 23.46 5.19
CA HIS A 84 -13.98 22.94 4.72
C HIS A 84 -15.14 23.14 5.70
N LEU A 85 -14.90 23.34 7.00
CA LEU A 85 -15.97 23.72 7.93
C LEU A 85 -16.30 25.22 7.87
N SER A 86 -15.38 26.03 7.35
CA SER A 86 -15.50 27.49 7.36
C SER A 86 -15.89 28.08 6.00
N HIS A 87 -15.77 27.32 4.90
CA HIS A 87 -16.18 27.80 3.59
C HIS A 87 -17.69 27.92 3.48
N GLU A 88 -18.15 29.07 2.99
CA GLU A 88 -19.55 29.34 2.71
C GLU A 88 -19.98 28.52 1.49
N HIS A 89 -20.97 27.64 1.66
CA HIS A 89 -21.60 27.01 0.51
C HIS A 89 -22.34 28.11 -0.26
N HIS A 90 -21.90 28.42 -1.49
CA HIS A 90 -22.57 29.34 -2.41
C HIS A 90 -23.92 28.78 -2.88
N ASP A 91 -24.83 28.61 -1.94
CA ASP A 91 -26.25 28.33 -2.14
C ASP A 91 -27.08 29.62 -2.11
N GLU A 92 -26.45 30.76 -1.85
CA GLU A 92 -27.03 32.08 -2.07
C GLU A 92 -27.31 32.28 -3.57
N GLU A 93 -28.54 31.96 -3.94
CA GLU A 93 -29.23 32.45 -5.13
C GLU A 93 -28.50 32.25 -6.46
N LYS A 94 -28.11 31.01 -6.78
CA LYS A 94 -27.96 30.69 -8.20
C LYS A 94 -29.34 30.86 -8.85
N PRO A 95 -29.49 31.76 -9.86
CA PRO A 95 -30.76 31.89 -10.57
C PRO A 95 -31.19 30.53 -11.09
N ALA A 96 -32.49 30.25 -11.06
CA ALA A 96 -33.05 29.00 -11.54
C ALA A 96 -32.92 28.89 -13.06
N TYR A 97 -31.72 28.57 -13.53
CA TYR A 97 -31.46 28.34 -14.93
C TYR A 97 -32.17 27.06 -15.38
N PRO A 98 -32.76 27.03 -16.59
CA PRO A 98 -33.58 25.91 -17.06
C PRO A 98 -32.79 24.59 -17.24
N TYR A 99 -31.46 24.66 -17.27
CA TYR A 99 -30.58 23.49 -17.35
C TYR A 99 -30.13 22.98 -15.97
N LEU A 100 -30.33 23.74 -14.89
CA LEU A 100 -30.03 23.31 -13.53
C LEU A 100 -31.23 22.55 -12.97
N LYS A 101 -30.97 21.45 -12.25
CA LYS A 101 -32.00 20.59 -11.64
C LYS A 101 -33.09 20.11 -12.63
N MET A 102 -32.74 19.94 -13.91
CA MET A 102 -33.66 19.35 -14.89
C MET A 102 -34.02 17.91 -14.49
N ARG A 103 -35.32 17.62 -14.38
CA ARG A 103 -35.84 16.29 -14.06
C ARG A 103 -36.86 15.85 -15.09
N THR A 104 -36.54 14.81 -15.84
CA THR A 104 -37.47 14.16 -16.78
C THR A 104 -38.20 12.96 -16.15
N LYS A 105 -37.59 12.35 -15.13
CA LYS A 105 -38.12 11.21 -14.39
C LYS A 105 -37.91 11.43 -12.89
N PRO A 106 -38.88 11.09 -12.02
CA PRO A 106 -38.68 11.12 -10.59
C PRO A 106 -37.64 10.09 -10.14
N PHE A 107 -36.91 10.42 -9.08
CA PHE A 107 -35.98 9.49 -8.48
C PHE A 107 -36.68 8.40 -7.64
N PRO A 108 -36.05 7.23 -7.45
CA PRO A 108 -36.68 6.08 -6.80
C PRO A 108 -36.72 6.15 -5.26
N TRP A 109 -36.45 7.31 -4.64
CA TRP A 109 -36.47 7.51 -3.18
C TRP A 109 -37.63 8.43 -2.75
N PRO A 110 -38.02 8.44 -1.45
CA PRO A 110 -39.23 9.13 -0.98
C PRO A 110 -39.28 10.64 -1.23
N GLU A 111 -38.13 11.31 -1.29
CA GLU A 111 -38.01 12.71 -1.71
C GLU A 111 -37.56 12.76 -3.18
N SER A 112 -38.46 12.47 -4.13
CA SER A 112 -38.16 12.34 -5.57
C SER A 112 -37.52 13.59 -6.20
N ASP A 113 -37.66 14.75 -5.54
CA ASP A 113 -37.17 16.04 -6.01
C ASP A 113 -35.75 16.38 -5.52
N CYS A 114 -35.24 15.70 -4.50
CA CYS A 114 -33.87 15.93 -4.00
C CYS A 114 -32.87 14.96 -4.63
N ASP A 115 -31.62 15.39 -4.87
CA ASP A 115 -30.54 14.50 -5.34
C ASP A 115 -30.07 13.51 -4.25
N LEU A 116 -29.23 12.54 -4.62
CA LEU A 116 -28.81 11.46 -3.72
C LEU A 116 -28.01 11.96 -2.50
N LEU A 117 -27.17 12.98 -2.69
CA LEU A 117 -26.28 13.54 -1.65
C LEU A 117 -26.70 14.94 -1.20
N ASP A 118 -27.86 15.42 -1.63
CA ASP A 118 -28.39 16.74 -1.23
C ASP A 118 -29.10 16.62 0.13
N THR A 119 -28.32 16.74 1.21
CA THR A 119 -28.82 16.64 2.59
C THR A 119 -29.73 17.81 2.96
N GLU A 120 -29.46 18.99 2.39
CA GLU A 120 -30.19 20.23 2.65
C GLU A 120 -31.59 20.22 2.03
N CYS A 121 -31.71 19.80 0.77
CA CYS A 121 -33.01 19.60 0.12
C CYS A 121 -33.87 18.60 0.90
N ARG A 122 -33.27 17.49 1.35
CA ARG A 122 -33.99 16.48 2.15
C ARG A 122 -34.45 17.04 3.50
N ARG A 123 -33.65 17.87 4.15
CA ARG A 123 -34.03 18.56 5.40
C ARG A 123 -35.25 19.46 5.16
N LYS A 124 -35.17 20.35 4.16
CA LYS A 124 -36.27 21.25 3.79
C LYS A 124 -37.53 20.50 3.38
N ALA A 125 -37.41 19.44 2.59
CA ALA A 125 -38.56 18.61 2.19
C ALA A 125 -39.23 17.93 3.39
N ARG A 126 -38.46 17.44 4.36
CA ARG A 126 -39.00 16.86 5.61
C ARG A 126 -39.65 17.90 6.50
N GLU A 127 -39.05 19.08 6.63
CA GLU A 127 -39.63 20.21 7.40
C GLU A 127 -40.93 20.69 6.76
N ALA A 128 -40.98 20.81 5.42
CA ALA A 128 -42.19 21.14 4.69
C ALA A 128 -43.28 20.07 4.87
N LYS A 129 -42.93 18.77 4.81
CA LYS A 129 -43.86 17.68 5.11
C LYS A 129 -44.44 17.78 6.52
N LYS A 130 -43.59 18.07 7.53
CA LYS A 130 -44.03 18.25 8.93
C LYS A 130 -44.87 19.51 9.15
N ALA A 131 -44.63 20.58 8.41
CA ALA A 131 -45.41 21.81 8.51
C ALA A 131 -46.81 21.70 7.86
N LEU A 132 -47.00 20.68 7.01
CA LEU A 132 -48.27 20.39 6.34
C LEU A 132 -49.11 19.32 7.07
N GLU A 133 -48.56 18.69 8.11
CA GLU A 133 -49.21 17.70 8.98
C GLU A 133 -49.77 18.38 10.24
#